data_AF-A0A6J1ARC3-F1
#
_entry.id   AF-A0A6J1ARC3-F1
#
_cell.length_a   1.000
_cell.length_b   1.000
_cell.length_c   1.000
_cell.angle_alpha   90.00
_cell.angle_beta   90.00
_cell.angle_gamma   90.00
#
_symmetry.space_group_name_H-M   'P 1'
#
loop_
_entity.id
_entity.type
_entity.pdbx_description
1 polymer ?
#
loop_
_entity_poly.entity_id
_entity_poly.type
_entity_poly.pdbx_seq_one_letter_code
_entity_poly.pdbx_strand_id
1 'polypeptide(L)'
;MGPPAAATVSELGPGQPLSASVVNSFRVAAVAERLATHTQPGGQPQSTEFFSLCLSLARGIDFAIANNEVPAKAQELPTLFKQICQRRNDLFLQAAIMVLMISVKNACKRSWFSDKESQELFTLASEVGSCFCSSGDIKNELNDSLSTILAIMSRFYPLMKMGQILASLEAKPGYGALVIDFHISKNAKHSPLEKIRLFVAQKDNIETSACIISPQQVKYESFVFYFFSLFNVSQVI
;
A
#
# COMPACT_ATOMS: atom_id res chain seq x y z
N MET A 1 23.91 -45.62 27.64
CA MET A 1 23.83 -44.19 28.00
C MET A 1 25.13 -43.55 27.55
N GLY A 2 25.14 -43.02 26.32
CA GLY A 2 26.28 -42.33 25.72
C GLY A 2 25.83 -40.91 25.33
N PRO A 3 26.73 -39.91 25.36
CA PRO A 3 26.34 -38.51 25.24
C PRO A 3 25.84 -38.17 23.82
N PRO A 4 24.96 -37.17 23.66
CA PRO A 4 24.45 -36.77 22.35
C PRO A 4 25.51 -35.98 21.57
N ALA A 5 25.68 -36.33 20.30
CA ALA A 5 26.51 -35.58 19.37
C ALA A 5 25.92 -34.19 19.13
N ALA A 6 26.75 -33.17 19.34
CA ALA A 6 26.43 -31.77 19.13
C ALA A 6 26.11 -31.49 17.65
N ALA A 7 25.06 -30.71 17.43
CA ALA A 7 24.70 -30.18 16.13
C ALA A 7 25.85 -29.37 15.54
N THR A 8 26.30 -29.75 14.34
CA THR A 8 27.24 -29.00 13.53
C THR A 8 26.57 -27.71 13.06
N VAL A 9 26.93 -26.61 13.71
CA VAL A 9 26.74 -25.26 13.18
C VAL A 9 27.65 -25.14 11.96
N SER A 10 27.07 -25.05 10.76
CA SER A 10 27.83 -24.66 9.57
C SER A 10 28.21 -23.19 9.72
N GLU A 11 29.48 -22.94 10.01
CA GLU A 11 30.12 -21.64 9.86
C GLU A 11 29.91 -21.11 8.44
N LEU A 12 29.22 -19.97 8.33
CA LEU A 12 29.10 -19.22 7.08
C LEU A 12 30.38 -18.41 6.88
N GLY A 13 31.13 -18.68 5.81
CA GLY A 13 32.34 -17.94 5.45
C GLY A 13 32.07 -16.44 5.17
N PRO A 14 33.07 -15.56 5.38
CA PRO A 14 32.88 -14.12 5.27
C PRO A 14 32.85 -13.69 3.80
N GLY A 15 31.75 -13.06 3.36
CA GLY A 15 31.78 -12.18 2.18
C GLY A 15 30.81 -12.46 1.03
N GLN A 16 29.81 -13.34 1.15
CA GLN A 16 28.72 -13.36 0.17
C GLN A 16 27.71 -12.24 0.49
N PRO A 17 27.41 -11.32 -0.45
CA PRO A 17 26.34 -10.35 -0.25
C PRO A 17 25.04 -11.12 -0.04
N LEU A 18 24.43 -10.94 1.14
CA LEU A 18 23.13 -11.51 1.45
C LEU A 18 22.14 -11.11 0.35
N SER A 19 21.37 -12.07 -0.16
CA SER A 19 20.38 -11.78 -1.19
C SER A 19 19.34 -10.78 -0.66
N ALA A 20 18.78 -9.95 -1.55
CA ALA A 20 17.75 -8.99 -1.18
C ALA A 20 16.53 -9.68 -0.51
N SER A 21 16.24 -10.92 -0.90
CA SER A 21 15.23 -11.79 -0.28
C SER A 21 15.54 -12.09 1.19
N VAL A 22 16.77 -12.54 1.50
CA VAL A 22 17.20 -12.86 2.87
C VAL A 22 17.16 -11.61 3.75
N VAL A 23 17.63 -10.48 3.23
CA VAL A 23 17.57 -9.20 3.93
C VAL A 23 16.13 -8.78 4.20
N ASN A 24 15.23 -8.94 3.21
CA ASN A 24 13.81 -8.62 3.40
C ASN A 24 13.14 -9.53 4.44
N SER A 25 13.39 -10.84 4.38
CA SER A 25 12.83 -11.79 5.36
C SER A 25 13.28 -11.46 6.78
N PHE A 26 14.56 -11.13 6.98
CA PHE A 26 15.08 -10.70 8.28
C PHE A 26 14.40 -9.40 8.75
N ARG A 27 14.24 -8.42 7.85
CA ARG A 27 13.56 -7.15 8.17
C ARG A 27 12.10 -7.36 8.56
N VAL A 28 11.35 -8.19 7.82
CA VAL A 28 9.96 -8.52 8.13
C VAL A 28 9.87 -9.15 9.52
N ALA A 29 10.74 -10.11 9.85
CA ALA A 29 10.79 -10.73 11.16
C ALA A 29 11.08 -9.72 12.29
N ALA A 30 12.14 -8.92 12.14
CA ALA A 30 12.54 -7.94 13.15
C ALA A 30 11.47 -6.85 13.37
N VAL A 31 10.82 -6.38 12.30
CA VAL A 31 9.73 -5.39 12.41
C VAL A 31 8.49 -6.01 13.05
N ALA A 32 8.16 -7.27 12.71
CA ALA A 32 7.03 -7.98 13.31
C ALA A 32 7.22 -8.20 14.81
N GLU A 33 8.41 -8.61 15.23
CA GLU A 33 8.76 -8.77 16.65
C GLU A 33 8.65 -7.43 17.40
N ARG A 34 9.19 -6.35 16.83
CA ARG A 34 9.09 -5.02 17.45
C ARG A 34 7.64 -4.55 17.54
N LEU A 35 6.83 -4.75 16.51
CA LEU A 35 5.38 -4.48 16.57
C LEU A 35 4.68 -5.28 17.66
N ALA A 36 5.05 -6.55 17.83
CA ALA A 36 4.47 -7.40 18.88
C ALA A 36 4.76 -6.85 20.30
N THR A 37 5.90 -6.18 20.51
CA THR A 37 6.16 -5.53 21.82
C THR A 37 5.23 -4.35 22.08
N HIS A 38 4.81 -3.62 21.03
CA HIS A 38 3.87 -2.51 21.15
C HIS A 38 2.41 -2.94 21.25
N THR A 39 2.08 -4.19 20.97
CA THR A 39 0.72 -4.73 21.12
C THR A 39 0.47 -5.39 22.48
N GLN A 40 1.49 -5.51 23.35
CA GLN A 40 1.33 -6.11 24.68
C GLN A 40 0.66 -5.14 25.67
N PRO A 41 -0.20 -5.66 26.58
CA PRO A 41 -0.80 -4.86 27.64
C PRO A 41 0.28 -4.27 28.56
N GLY A 42 0.38 -2.95 28.65
CA GLY A 42 1.31 -2.24 29.54
C GLY A 42 2.50 -1.54 28.85
N GLY A 43 2.63 -1.66 27.53
CA GLY A 43 3.64 -0.91 26.76
C GLY A 43 3.31 0.59 26.66
N GLN A 44 4.33 1.45 26.72
CA GLN A 44 4.12 2.87 26.44
C GLN A 44 3.68 3.08 24.97
N PRO A 45 2.63 3.87 24.73
CA PRO A 45 2.12 4.10 23.38
C PRO A 45 3.04 5.07 22.61
N GLN A 46 4.10 4.54 22.00
CA GLN A 46 4.87 5.28 20.99
C GLN A 46 4.16 5.21 19.64
N SER A 47 3.07 5.99 19.48
CA SER A 47 2.24 5.97 18.27
C SER A 47 3.03 6.28 16.98
N THR A 48 4.04 7.16 17.02
CA THR A 48 4.89 7.45 15.85
C THR A 48 5.75 6.26 15.43
N GLU A 49 6.32 5.54 16.40
CA GLU A 49 7.11 4.34 16.13
C GLU A 49 6.21 3.24 15.55
N PHE A 50 5.06 2.99 16.18
CA PHE A 50 4.07 2.03 15.69
C PHE A 50 3.65 2.34 14.25
N PHE A 51 3.35 3.60 13.96
CA PHE A 51 3.02 4.06 12.61
C PHE A 51 4.14 3.70 11.60
N SER A 52 5.39 4.02 11.95
CA SER A 52 6.56 3.74 11.09
C SER A 52 6.79 2.23 10.89
N LEU A 53 6.51 1.43 11.91
CA LEU A 53 6.66 -0.02 11.87
C LEU A 53 5.57 -0.66 11.01
N CYS A 54 4.32 -0.22 11.10
CA CYS A 54 3.24 -0.66 10.21
C CYS A 54 3.60 -0.42 8.73
N LEU A 55 4.09 0.77 8.39
CA LEU A 55 4.52 1.09 7.03
C LEU A 55 5.73 0.26 6.59
N SER A 56 6.67 0.00 7.51
CA SER A 56 7.85 -0.82 7.22
C SER A 56 7.49 -2.29 6.98
N LEU A 57 6.55 -2.83 7.74
CA LEU A 57 6.04 -4.19 7.58
C LEU A 57 5.27 -4.34 6.27
N ALA A 58 4.40 -3.37 5.94
CA ALA A 58 3.65 -3.34 4.68
C ALA A 58 4.59 -3.44 3.46
N ARG A 59 5.64 -2.60 3.43
CA ARG A 59 6.67 -2.63 2.38
C ARG A 59 7.40 -3.97 2.28
N GLY A 60 7.70 -4.59 3.42
CA GLY A 60 8.37 -5.90 3.45
C GLY A 60 7.48 -7.02 2.90
N ILE A 61 6.18 -6.96 3.18
CA ILE A 61 5.16 -7.87 2.62
C ILE A 61 5.03 -7.64 1.11
N ASP A 62 4.88 -6.39 0.68
CA ASP A 62 4.76 -6.05 -0.75
C ASP A 62 5.98 -6.49 -1.54
N PHE A 63 7.19 -6.33 -0.99
CA PHE A 63 8.43 -6.82 -1.59
C PHE A 63 8.40 -8.34 -1.76
N ALA A 64 8.01 -9.08 -0.73
CA ALA A 64 7.93 -10.54 -0.79
C ALA A 64 6.86 -11.01 -1.82
N ILE A 65 5.68 -10.37 -1.82
CA ILE A 65 4.64 -10.63 -2.83
C ILE A 65 5.15 -10.38 -4.25
N ALA A 66 5.84 -9.26 -4.48
CA ALA A 66 6.38 -8.90 -5.79
C ALA A 66 7.45 -9.89 -6.29
N ASN A 67 8.11 -10.61 -5.38
CA ASN A 67 9.11 -11.62 -5.72
C ASN A 67 8.57 -13.06 -5.62
N ASN A 68 7.27 -13.24 -5.35
CA ASN A 68 6.62 -14.54 -5.12
C ASN A 68 7.28 -15.33 -3.97
N GLU A 69 7.72 -14.63 -2.93
CA GLU A 69 8.36 -15.20 -1.75
C GLU A 69 7.39 -15.22 -0.58
N VAL A 70 7.52 -16.22 0.30
CA VAL A 70 6.79 -16.30 1.57
C VAL A 70 7.81 -16.13 2.71
N PRO A 71 7.69 -15.08 3.55
CA PRO A 71 8.58 -14.90 4.69
C PRO A 71 8.55 -16.09 5.65
N ALA A 72 9.70 -16.47 6.21
CA ALA A 72 9.80 -17.64 7.10
C ALA A 72 8.86 -17.57 8.32
N LYS A 73 8.57 -16.36 8.82
CA LYS A 73 7.66 -16.11 9.94
C LYS A 73 6.21 -15.85 9.53
N ALA A 74 5.80 -16.17 8.29
CA ALA A 74 4.46 -15.90 7.79
C ALA A 74 3.35 -16.48 8.70
N GLN A 75 3.57 -17.62 9.35
CA GLN A 75 2.58 -18.25 10.24
C GLN A 75 2.30 -17.45 11.53
N GLU A 76 3.23 -16.62 11.99
CA GLU A 76 3.04 -15.78 13.19
C GLU A 76 2.29 -14.48 12.87
N LEU A 77 2.29 -14.07 11.60
CA LEU A 77 1.75 -12.78 11.16
C LEU A 77 0.24 -12.62 11.36
N PRO A 78 -0.63 -13.63 11.12
CA PRO A 78 -2.08 -13.48 11.31
C PRO A 78 -2.45 -13.04 12.73
N THR A 79 -1.82 -13.64 13.74
CA THR A 79 -2.04 -13.29 15.15
C THR A 79 -1.61 -11.85 15.43
N LEU A 80 -0.45 -11.44 14.90
CA LEU A 80 0.04 -10.08 15.02
C LEU A 80 -0.90 -9.05 14.35
N PHE A 81 -1.41 -9.34 13.16
CA PHE A 81 -2.33 -8.42 12.46
C PHE A 81 -3.63 -8.21 13.23
N LYS A 82 -4.17 -9.28 13.85
CA LYS A 82 -5.33 -9.17 14.75
C LYS A 82 -5.05 -8.22 15.90
N GLN A 83 -3.89 -8.32 16.54
CA GLN A 83 -3.49 -7.43 17.62
C GLN A 83 -3.30 -5.98 17.15
N ILE A 84 -2.63 -5.76 16.02
CA ILE A 84 -2.43 -4.43 15.44
C ILE A 84 -3.78 -3.75 15.18
N CYS A 85 -4.75 -4.49 14.65
CA CYS A 85 -6.07 -3.93 14.33
C CYS A 85 -6.94 -3.65 15.54
N GLN A 86 -6.58 -4.11 16.75
CA GLN A 86 -7.24 -3.64 17.99
C GLN A 86 -7.01 -2.15 18.21
N ARG A 87 -5.94 -1.58 17.65
CA ARG A 87 -5.64 -0.14 17.70
C ARG A 87 -6.32 0.70 16.62
N ARG A 88 -7.22 0.13 15.82
CA ARG A 88 -7.91 0.84 14.71
C ARG A 88 -8.73 2.07 15.13
N ASN A 89 -9.06 2.20 16.42
CA ASN A 89 -9.81 3.36 16.92
C ASN A 89 -8.91 4.60 17.12
N ASP A 90 -7.59 4.44 17.06
CA ASP A 90 -6.64 5.54 17.11
C ASP A 90 -6.56 6.24 15.74
N LEU A 91 -7.15 7.43 15.64
CA LEU A 91 -7.23 8.22 14.41
C LEU A 91 -5.86 8.46 13.75
N PHE A 92 -4.80 8.59 14.55
CA PHE A 92 -3.46 8.80 14.02
C PHE A 92 -2.90 7.55 13.33
N LEU A 93 -3.28 6.36 13.81
CA LEU A 93 -2.76 5.08 13.31
C LEU A 93 -3.60 4.45 12.20
N GLN A 94 -4.87 4.85 12.07
CA GLN A 94 -5.81 4.30 11.09
C GLN A 94 -5.21 4.20 9.69
N ALA A 95 -4.54 5.25 9.21
CA ALA A 95 -3.94 5.26 7.87
C ALA A 95 -2.82 4.21 7.73
N ALA A 96 -1.92 4.09 8.71
CA ALA A 96 -0.83 3.11 8.66
C ALA A 96 -1.34 1.66 8.80
N ILE A 97 -2.35 1.45 9.64
CA ILE A 97 -3.01 0.15 9.78
C ILE A 97 -3.71 -0.22 8.46
N MET A 98 -4.40 0.72 7.82
CA MET A 98 -5.07 0.46 6.53
C MET A 98 -4.07 0.10 5.42
N VAL A 99 -2.94 0.83 5.32
CA VAL A 99 -1.87 0.50 4.37
C VAL A 99 -1.34 -0.91 4.62
N LEU A 100 -1.09 -1.28 5.88
CA LEU A 100 -0.68 -2.64 6.22
C LEU A 100 -1.74 -3.68 5.83
N MET A 101 -3.02 -3.42 6.12
CA MET A 101 -4.09 -4.35 5.78
C MET A 101 -4.28 -4.53 4.26
N ILE A 102 -3.99 -3.52 3.44
CA ILE A 102 -3.95 -3.66 1.98
C ILE A 102 -2.87 -4.68 1.55
N SER A 103 -1.64 -4.57 2.09
CA SER A 103 -0.58 -5.55 1.84
C SER A 103 -0.97 -6.96 2.32
N VAL A 104 -1.62 -7.05 3.49
CA VAL A 104 -2.11 -8.33 4.03
C VAL A 104 -3.18 -8.96 3.14
N LYS A 105 -4.14 -8.18 2.63
CA LYS A 105 -5.15 -8.66 1.67
C LYS A 105 -4.49 -9.27 0.44
N ASN A 106 -3.40 -8.66 -0.04
CA ASN A 106 -2.66 -9.17 -1.18
C ASN A 106 -1.87 -10.45 -0.84
N ALA A 107 -1.35 -10.58 0.39
CA ALA A 107 -0.75 -11.82 0.88
C ALA A 107 -1.77 -12.97 0.98
N CYS A 108 -3.00 -12.69 1.47
CA CYS A 108 -4.09 -13.67 1.50
C CYS A 108 -4.40 -14.21 0.09
N LYS A 109 -4.47 -13.33 -0.92
CA LYS A 109 -4.68 -13.72 -2.33
C LYS A 109 -3.56 -14.58 -2.92
N ARG A 110 -2.38 -14.57 -2.30
CA ARG A 110 -1.21 -15.39 -2.67
C ARG A 110 -1.12 -16.69 -1.85
N SER A 111 -2.17 -17.04 -1.12
CA SER A 111 -2.24 -18.26 -0.30
C SER A 111 -1.14 -18.36 0.75
N TRP A 112 -0.71 -17.22 1.31
CA TRP A 112 0.26 -17.22 2.42
C TRP A 112 -0.32 -17.81 3.71
N PHE A 113 -1.64 -17.74 3.87
CA PHE A 113 -2.37 -18.17 5.06
C PHE A 113 -3.43 -19.19 4.66
N SER A 114 -3.95 -19.95 5.64
CA SER A 114 -5.09 -20.84 5.40
C SER A 114 -6.34 -20.04 4.97
N ASP A 115 -7.30 -20.71 4.34
CA ASP A 115 -8.55 -20.08 3.91
C ASP A 115 -9.31 -19.44 5.08
N LYS A 116 -9.30 -20.11 6.24
CA LYS A 116 -9.91 -19.60 7.47
C LYS A 116 -9.25 -18.31 7.94
N GLU A 117 -7.92 -18.29 8.02
CA GLU A 117 -7.18 -17.08 8.41
C GLU A 117 -7.35 -15.95 7.41
N SER A 118 -7.35 -16.28 6.11
CA SER A 118 -7.55 -15.30 5.04
C SER A 118 -8.92 -14.63 5.15
N GLN A 119 -9.99 -15.39 5.41
CA GLN A 119 -11.33 -14.85 5.64
C GLN A 119 -11.37 -13.92 6.86
N GLU A 120 -10.78 -14.33 7.98
CA GLU A 120 -10.71 -13.49 9.19
C GLU A 120 -9.95 -12.17 8.93
N LEU A 121 -8.84 -12.24 8.18
CA LEU A 121 -8.05 -11.05 7.80
C LEU A 121 -8.79 -10.15 6.80
N PHE A 122 -9.60 -10.70 5.88
CA PHE A 122 -10.45 -9.91 5.00
C PHE A 122 -11.54 -9.16 5.77
N THR A 123 -12.18 -9.82 6.74
CA THR A 123 -13.15 -9.18 7.63
C THR A 123 -12.48 -8.04 8.39
N LEU A 124 -11.30 -8.28 8.97
CA LEU A 124 -10.55 -7.27 9.71
C LEU A 124 -10.16 -6.07 8.83
N ALA A 125 -9.72 -6.31 7.60
CA ALA A 125 -9.41 -5.25 6.65
C ALA A 125 -10.66 -4.43 6.27
N SER A 126 -11.82 -5.08 6.18
CA SER A 126 -13.10 -4.42 5.90
C SER A 126 -13.56 -3.58 7.10
N GLU A 127 -13.35 -4.06 8.33
CA GLU A 127 -13.61 -3.30 9.56
C GLU A 127 -12.73 -2.06 9.65
N VAL A 128 -11.42 -2.17 9.40
CA VAL A 128 -10.52 -1.01 9.35
C VAL A 128 -10.90 -0.07 8.20
N GLY A 129 -11.26 -0.63 7.05
CA GLY A 129 -11.74 0.13 5.89
C GLY A 129 -13.02 0.92 6.15
N SER A 130 -13.90 0.43 7.04
CA SER A 130 -15.14 1.12 7.41
C SER A 130 -14.91 2.44 8.16
N CYS A 131 -13.70 2.64 8.71
CA CYS A 131 -13.30 3.93 9.30
C CYS A 131 -13.07 5.01 8.23
N PHE A 132 -12.97 4.62 6.96
CA PHE A 132 -12.81 5.51 5.82
C PHE A 132 -14.13 5.63 5.08
N CYS A 133 -14.31 6.71 4.34
CA CYS A 133 -15.41 6.81 3.41
C CYS A 133 -15.17 5.76 2.31
N SER A 134 -15.85 4.62 2.41
CA SER A 134 -15.95 3.71 1.29
C SER A 134 -16.75 4.42 0.21
N SER A 135 -16.12 4.65 -0.94
CA SER A 135 -16.91 4.85 -2.15
C SER A 135 -17.72 3.57 -2.31
N GLY A 136 -19.02 3.63 -2.02
CA GLY A 136 -19.95 2.61 -2.48
C GLY A 136 -19.67 2.32 -3.94
N ASP A 137 -19.78 1.04 -4.30
CA ASP A 137 -19.58 0.43 -5.62
C ASP A 137 -19.01 1.38 -6.66
N ILE A 138 -17.77 1.12 -7.08
CA ILE A 138 -17.14 1.71 -8.27
C ILE A 138 -18.15 1.61 -9.41
N LYS A 139 -18.99 2.65 -9.55
CA LYS A 139 -19.88 2.75 -10.67
C LYS A 139 -18.97 2.93 -11.85
N ASN A 140 -19.27 2.20 -12.90
CA ASN A 140 -18.66 2.29 -14.21
C ASN A 140 -18.98 3.66 -14.89
N GLU A 141 -19.02 4.76 -14.12
CA GLU A 141 -19.06 6.17 -14.55
C GLU A 141 -17.64 6.65 -14.93
N LEU A 142 -16.86 5.74 -15.51
CA LEU A 142 -15.57 6.05 -16.13
C LEU A 142 -15.73 7.02 -17.30
N ASN A 143 -16.87 7.04 -17.99
CA ASN A 143 -17.05 7.84 -19.19
C ASN A 143 -17.05 9.36 -18.92
N ASP A 144 -17.81 9.82 -17.92
CA ASP A 144 -17.92 11.25 -17.61
C ASP A 144 -16.63 11.79 -16.99
N SER A 145 -16.02 11.01 -16.09
CA SER A 145 -14.75 11.35 -15.46
C SER A 145 -13.59 11.36 -16.46
N LEU A 146 -13.51 10.36 -17.36
CA LEU A 146 -12.48 10.27 -18.40
C LEU A 146 -12.52 11.47 -19.35
N SER A 147 -13.71 11.89 -19.77
CA SER A 147 -13.86 13.06 -20.64
C SER A 147 -13.26 14.32 -20.00
N THR A 148 -13.49 14.51 -18.70
CA THR A 148 -12.96 15.63 -17.91
C THR A 148 -11.43 15.53 -17.78
N ILE A 149 -10.90 14.35 -17.45
CA ILE A 149 -9.46 14.13 -17.36
C ILE A 149 -8.77 14.43 -18.69
N LEU A 150 -9.31 13.92 -19.79
CA LEU A 150 -8.75 14.13 -21.13
C LEU A 150 -8.76 15.61 -21.51
N ALA A 151 -9.81 16.35 -21.16
CA ALA A 151 -9.90 17.79 -21.38
C ALA A 151 -8.79 18.54 -20.61
N ILE A 152 -8.61 18.24 -19.32
CA ILE A 152 -7.57 18.87 -18.49
C ILE A 152 -6.17 18.49 -18.98
N MET A 153 -5.92 17.22 -19.30
CA MET A 153 -4.65 16.75 -19.85
C MET A 153 -4.31 17.45 -21.17
N SER A 154 -5.27 17.56 -22.09
CA SER A 154 -5.07 18.23 -23.37
C SER A 154 -4.77 19.72 -23.21
N ARG A 155 -5.38 20.37 -22.22
CA ARG A 155 -5.22 21.81 -21.97
C ARG A 155 -3.91 22.16 -21.28
N PHE A 156 -3.57 21.45 -20.21
CA PHE A 156 -2.47 21.84 -19.32
C PHE A 156 -1.25 20.92 -19.41
N TYR A 157 -1.39 19.73 -19.96
CA TYR A 157 -0.31 18.78 -20.20
C TYR A 157 -0.28 18.29 -21.67
N PRO A 158 -0.34 19.19 -22.68
CA PRO A 158 -0.51 18.82 -24.09
C PRO A 158 0.63 17.95 -24.64
N LEU A 159 1.83 18.03 -24.05
CA LEU A 159 3.00 17.26 -24.45
C LEU A 159 3.07 15.89 -23.75
N MET A 160 2.16 15.60 -22.83
CA MET A 160 2.17 14.39 -22.04
C MET A 160 1.19 13.37 -22.60
N LYS A 161 1.67 12.15 -22.85
CA LYS A 161 0.79 11.05 -23.24
C LYS A 161 0.25 10.37 -21.98
N MET A 162 -1.07 10.38 -21.85
CA MET A 162 -1.77 9.65 -20.81
C MET A 162 -1.73 8.16 -21.13
N GLY A 163 -1.23 7.36 -20.18
CA GLY A 163 -1.27 5.91 -20.25
C GLY A 163 -2.52 5.36 -19.57
N GLN A 164 -2.40 4.15 -19.01
CA GLN A 164 -3.50 3.49 -18.34
C GLN A 164 -3.89 4.17 -17.01
N ILE A 165 -5.21 4.21 -16.75
CA ILE A 165 -5.81 4.52 -15.46
C ILE A 165 -5.69 3.30 -14.55
N LEU A 166 -4.94 3.44 -13.46
CA LEU A 166 -4.75 2.37 -12.50
C LEU A 166 -5.84 2.37 -11.42
N ALA A 167 -6.27 3.57 -11.01
CA ALA A 167 -7.35 3.77 -10.06
C ALA A 167 -7.96 5.17 -10.23
N SER A 168 -9.24 5.29 -9.92
CA SER A 168 -10.02 6.52 -10.06
C SER A 168 -10.97 6.63 -8.88
N LEU A 169 -11.11 7.85 -8.35
CA LEU A 169 -11.95 8.12 -7.21
C LEU A 169 -12.51 9.54 -7.29
N GLU A 170 -13.84 9.64 -7.24
CA GLU A 170 -14.54 10.92 -7.15
C GLU A 170 -14.86 11.25 -5.69
N ALA A 171 -14.29 12.35 -5.20
CA ALA A 171 -14.60 12.87 -3.88
C ALA A 171 -15.75 13.86 -3.98
N LYS A 172 -16.81 13.63 -3.21
CA LYS A 172 -17.84 14.64 -2.98
C LYS A 172 -17.38 15.65 -1.93
N PRO A 173 -17.82 16.91 -2.00
CA PRO A 173 -17.58 17.88 -0.94
C PRO A 173 -18.06 17.32 0.41
N GLY A 174 -17.19 17.38 1.41
CA GLY A 174 -17.46 16.83 2.74
C GLY A 174 -16.17 16.44 3.48
N TYR A 175 -16.31 16.15 4.77
CA TYR A 175 -15.20 15.63 5.57
C TYR A 175 -15.13 14.11 5.40
N GLY A 176 -14.06 13.63 4.76
CA GLY A 176 -13.84 12.20 4.57
C GLY A 176 -12.46 11.88 4.04
N ALA A 177 -11.86 10.80 4.55
CA ALA A 177 -10.70 10.18 3.93
C ALA A 177 -11.18 9.04 3.04
N LEU A 178 -10.79 9.07 1.77
CA LEU A 178 -11.15 8.06 0.77
C LEU A 178 -9.94 7.18 0.50
N VAL A 179 -10.18 5.87 0.36
CA VAL A 179 -9.13 4.88 0.10
C VAL A 179 -9.52 4.02 -1.08
N ILE A 180 -8.58 3.86 -2.02
CA ILE A 180 -8.69 2.93 -3.14
C ILE A 180 -7.42 2.06 -3.20
N ASP A 181 -7.61 0.76 -3.29
CA ASP A 181 -6.54 -0.24 -3.43
C ASP A 181 -6.47 -0.67 -4.90
N PHE A 182 -5.25 -0.77 -5.44
CA PHE A 182 -4.99 -1.24 -6.78
C PHE A 182 -3.68 -2.04 -6.83
N HIS A 183 -3.60 -3.02 -7.73
CA HIS A 183 -2.44 -3.88 -7.88
C HIS A 183 -1.69 -3.57 -9.17
N ILE A 184 -0.37 -3.37 -9.07
CA ILE A 184 0.53 -3.26 -10.22
C ILE A 184 1.34 -4.56 -10.32
N SER A 185 1.17 -5.26 -11.43
CA SER A 185 1.93 -6.49 -11.70
C SER A 185 3.37 -6.17 -12.11
N LYS A 186 4.33 -6.93 -11.56
CA LYS A 186 5.76 -6.85 -11.94
C LYS A 186 6.01 -7.24 -13.40
N ASN A 187 5.09 -8.01 -14.00
CA ASN A 187 5.17 -8.45 -15.40
C ASN A 187 4.49 -7.49 -16.37
N ALA A 188 3.90 -6.40 -15.88
CA ALA A 188 3.37 -5.38 -16.76
C ALA A 188 4.54 -4.75 -17.52
N LYS A 189 4.51 -4.86 -18.85
CA LYS A 189 5.54 -4.31 -19.75
C LYS A 189 5.42 -2.78 -19.73
N HIS A 190 6.07 -2.16 -18.76
CA HIS A 190 6.19 -0.71 -18.71
C HIS A 190 7.45 -0.29 -19.45
N SER A 191 7.34 0.67 -20.37
CA SER A 191 8.54 1.35 -20.87
C SER A 191 9.26 2.05 -19.70
N PRO A 192 10.60 2.13 -19.69
CA PRO A 192 11.34 2.88 -18.65
C PRO A 192 10.95 4.36 -18.57
N LEU A 193 10.32 4.90 -19.61
CA LEU A 193 9.81 6.28 -19.67
C LEU A 193 8.44 6.44 -18.99
N GLU A 194 7.80 5.34 -18.64
CA GLU A 194 6.51 5.34 -17.97
C GLU A 194 6.66 5.63 -16.48
N LYS A 195 5.92 6.63 -15.99
CA LYS A 195 5.93 7.00 -14.58
C LYS A 195 4.51 6.98 -14.04
N ILE A 196 4.29 6.25 -12.96
CA ILE A 196 3.03 6.33 -12.21
C ILE A 196 2.97 7.69 -11.52
N ARG A 197 1.86 8.40 -11.72
CA ARG A 197 1.64 9.74 -11.16
C ARG A 197 0.23 9.83 -10.59
N LEU A 198 0.14 10.56 -9.48
CA LEU A 198 -1.12 11.02 -8.95
C LEU A 198 -1.52 12.30 -9.68
N PHE A 199 -2.73 12.31 -10.21
CA PHE A 199 -3.36 13.46 -10.84
C PHE A 199 -4.57 13.85 -10.00
N VAL A 200 -4.59 15.10 -9.55
CA VAL A 200 -5.65 15.63 -8.69
C VAL A 200 -6.24 16.84 -9.37
N ALA A 201 -7.57 16.83 -9.53
CA ALA A 201 -8.25 17.93 -10.18
C ALA A 201 -9.59 18.30 -9.54
N GLN A 202 -9.98 19.57 -9.70
CA GLN A 202 -11.31 20.06 -9.36
C GLN A 202 -12.17 20.13 -10.64
N LYS A 203 -13.30 19.43 -10.65
CA LYS A 203 -14.21 19.33 -11.79
C LYS A 203 -14.93 20.65 -12.12
N ASP A 204 -15.08 21.53 -11.13
CA ASP A 204 -15.87 22.75 -11.26
C ASP A 204 -15.14 23.91 -11.97
N ASN A 205 -13.83 23.80 -12.22
CA ASN A 205 -13.02 24.91 -12.74
C ASN A 205 -11.99 24.50 -13.82
N ILE A 206 -12.36 23.57 -14.71
CA ILE A 206 -11.45 23.00 -15.73
C ILE A 206 -10.90 24.02 -16.73
N GLU A 207 -11.46 25.22 -16.76
CA GLU A 207 -11.05 26.30 -17.64
C GLU A 207 -9.75 26.99 -17.19
N THR A 208 -9.40 26.90 -15.91
CA THR A 208 -8.22 27.60 -15.37
C THR A 208 -7.25 26.61 -14.74
N SER A 209 -5.97 26.99 -14.66
CA SER A 209 -4.93 26.14 -14.05
C SER A 209 -5.19 25.84 -12.57
N ALA A 210 -6.10 26.58 -11.93
CA ALA A 210 -6.55 26.32 -10.57
C ALA A 210 -7.29 24.97 -10.43
N CYS A 211 -7.78 24.36 -11.52
CA CYS A 211 -8.30 23.00 -11.44
C CYS A 211 -7.24 21.95 -11.16
N ILE A 212 -5.95 22.23 -11.36
CA ILE A 212 -4.87 21.26 -11.11
C ILE A 212 -4.37 21.47 -9.70
N ILE A 213 -4.43 20.42 -8.90
CA ILE A 213 -3.95 20.46 -7.53
C ILE A 213 -2.64 19.70 -7.43
N SER A 214 -1.58 20.44 -7.11
CA SER A 214 -0.34 19.84 -6.67
C SER A 214 -0.54 19.35 -5.23
N PRO A 215 -0.22 18.08 -4.91
CA PRO A 215 -0.27 17.60 -3.54
C PRO A 215 0.84 18.30 -2.72
N GLN A 216 0.57 19.51 -2.22
CA GLN A 216 1.34 20.06 -1.11
C GLN A 216 0.95 19.26 0.13
N GLN A 217 1.91 18.96 1.02
CA GLN A 217 1.71 18.16 2.23
C GLN A 217 0.35 18.46 2.89
N VAL A 218 -0.55 17.51 2.65
CA VAL A 218 -1.99 17.41 2.93
C VAL A 218 -2.56 18.47 3.89
N LYS A 219 -3.25 19.48 3.34
CA LYS A 219 -4.35 20.18 4.01
C LYS A 219 -5.56 20.15 3.07
N TYR A 220 -6.63 19.54 3.56
CA TYR A 220 -7.80 19.10 2.80
C TYR A 220 -8.71 20.26 2.46
N GLU A 221 -9.11 20.36 1.19
CA GLU A 221 -10.39 20.92 0.75
C GLU A 221 -10.70 20.31 -0.63
N SER A 222 -11.69 19.40 -0.68
CA SER A 222 -12.39 18.88 -1.87
C SER A 222 -11.55 18.54 -3.10
N PHE A 223 -11.07 17.29 -3.20
CA PHE A 223 -10.26 16.85 -4.35
C PHE A 223 -10.62 15.48 -4.91
N VAL A 224 -10.82 15.42 -6.23
CA VAL A 224 -10.94 14.18 -7.00
C VAL A 224 -9.54 13.64 -7.26
N PHE A 225 -9.28 12.39 -6.85
CA PHE A 225 -7.98 11.75 -7.01
C PHE A 225 -8.04 10.73 -8.14
N TYR A 226 -7.16 10.88 -9.11
CA TYR A 226 -6.95 9.90 -10.14
C TYR A 226 -5.50 9.42 -10.16
N PHE A 227 -5.31 8.11 -10.25
CA PHE A 227 -3.99 7.50 -10.41
C PHE A 227 -3.83 7.00 -11.85
N PHE A 228 -2.86 7.57 -12.56
CA PHE A 228 -2.54 7.19 -13.93
C PHE A 228 -1.08 6.81 -14.06
N SER A 229 -0.78 5.90 -14.98
CA SER A 229 0.55 5.82 -15.57
C SER A 229 0.65 6.93 -16.61
N LEU A 230 1.59 7.86 -16.43
CA LEU A 230 1.84 8.96 -17.36
C LEU A 230 3.20 8.76 -18.03
N PHE A 231 3.24 8.96 -19.35
CA PHE A 231 4.44 8.75 -20.16
C PHE A 231 5.02 10.11 -20.55
N ASN A 232 6.31 10.33 -20.27
CA ASN A 232 6.97 11.56 -20.69
C ASN A 232 7.38 11.43 -22.17
N VAL A 233 6.84 12.29 -23.03
CA VAL A 233 7.34 12.45 -24.40
C VAL A 233 8.39 13.56 -24.37
N SER A 234 9.59 13.23 -23.89
CA SER A 234 10.80 13.97 -24.27
C SER A 234 11.62 13.08 -25.18
N GLN A 235 11.10 12.89 -26.39
CA GLN A 235 11.87 12.67 -27.61
C GLN A 235 10.88 12.63 -28.77
N VAL A 236 10.61 13.80 -29.34
CA VAL A 236 10.33 13.92 -30.77
C VAL A 236 11.32 14.98 -31.26
N ILE A 237 12.21 14.48 -32.12
CA ILE A 237 13.25 15.09 -32.95
C ILE A 237 13.17 16.61 -33.09
#